data_AF-A0A7W0I7F4-F1
#
_entry.id   AF-A0A7W0I7F4-F1
#
_cell.length_a   1.000
_cell.length_b   1.000
_cell.length_c   1.000
_cell.angle_alpha   90.00
_cell.angle_beta   90.00
_cell.angle_gamma   90.00
#
_symmetry.space_group_name_H-M   'P 1'
#
loop_
_entity.id
_entity.type
_entity.pdbx_description
1 polymer ?
#
loop_
_entity_poly.entity_id
_entity_poly.type
_entity_poly.pdbx_seq_one_letter_code
_entity_poly.pdbx_strand_id
1 'polypeptide(L)' 'MPARDTPPGECPQCWQHAHDRRAHRGLRPREDCPQCVDHMDNGCPYIVPKKPSRWW' A
#
# COMPACT_ATOMS: atom_id res chain seq x y z
N MET A 1 -0.21 -19.25 -1.80
CA MET A 1 -1.12 -18.24 -1.22
C MET A 1 -1.19 -17.12 -2.23
N PRO A 2 -2.35 -16.73 -2.80
CA PRO A 2 -2.35 -15.53 -3.62
C PRO A 2 -2.02 -14.39 -2.66
N ALA A 3 -0.79 -13.87 -2.76
CA ALA A 3 -0.49 -12.55 -2.24
C ALA A 3 -1.54 -11.67 -2.90
N ARG A 4 -2.48 -11.11 -2.12
CA ARG A 4 -3.56 -10.26 -2.62
C ARG A 4 -2.94 -9.28 -3.61
N ASP A 5 -3.11 -9.53 -4.90
CA ASP A 5 -2.40 -8.79 -5.93
C ASP A 5 -2.69 -7.31 -5.68
N THR A 6 -1.62 -6.53 -5.52
CA THR A 6 -1.78 -5.13 -5.18
C THR A 6 -2.54 -4.45 -6.31
N PRO A 7 -3.66 -3.77 -6.00
CA PRO A 7 -4.46 -3.11 -7.01
C PRO A 7 -3.60 -2.17 -7.86
N PRO A 8 -3.83 -2.12 -9.18
CA PRO A 8 -3.15 -1.17 -10.05
C PRO A 8 -3.40 0.26 -9.58
N GLY A 9 -2.33 1.00 -9.33
CA GLY A 9 -2.35 2.35 -8.75
C GLY A 9 -2.08 2.42 -7.26
N GLU A 10 -1.91 1.28 -6.58
CA GLU A 10 -1.54 1.23 -5.17
C GLU A 10 -0.10 0.71 -4.98
N CYS A 11 0.48 1.07 -3.84
CA CYS A 11 1.84 0.69 -3.44
C CYS A 11 1.78 -0.70 -2.78
N PRO A 12 2.49 -1.72 -3.31
CA PRO A 12 2.35 -3.10 -2.83
C PRO A 12 2.89 -3.30 -1.42
N GLN A 13 3.81 -2.42 -1.00
CA GLN A 13 4.31 -2.37 0.36
C GLN A 13 3.22 -1.87 1.32
N CYS A 14 2.52 -0.78 0.99
CA CYS A 14 1.42 -0.26 1.80
C CYS A 14 0.24 -1.24 1.84
N TRP A 15 -0.09 -1.86 0.70
CA TRP A 15 -1.15 -2.86 0.62
C TRP A 15 -0.87 -4.09 1.48
N GLN A 16 0.35 -4.62 1.41
CA GLN A 16 0.76 -5.72 2.29
C GLN A 16 0.77 -5.30 3.76
N HIS A 17 1.28 -4.10 4.07
CA HIS A 17 1.29 -3.56 5.43
C HIS A 17 -0.13 -3.42 6.00
N ALA A 18 -1.08 -2.91 5.22
CA ALA A 18 -2.48 -2.77 5.62
C ALA A 18 -3.15 -4.12 5.92
N HIS A 19 -2.73 -5.19 5.21
CA HIS A 19 -3.24 -6.54 5.41
C HIS A 19 -2.45 -7.37 6.44
N ASP A 20 -1.25 -6.94 6.81
CA ASP A 20 -0.40 -7.62 7.76
C ASP A 20 -0.65 -7.11 9.19
N ARG A 21 -1.32 -7.95 9.98
CA ARG A 21 -1.63 -7.64 11.39
C ARG A 21 -0.39 -7.61 12.29
N ARG A 22 0.75 -8.14 11.85
CA ARG A 22 2.01 -8.09 12.63
C ARG A 22 2.66 -6.73 12.50
N ALA A 23 2.51 -6.05 11.36
CA ALA A 23 2.99 -4.70 11.15
C ALA A 23 2.34 -3.70 12.13
N HIS A 24 1.08 -3.91 12.50
CA HIS A 24 0.38 -3.10 13.50
C HIS A 24 0.57 -3.59 14.95
N ARG A 25 1.37 -4.63 15.20
CA ARG A 25 1.54 -5.23 16.55
C ARG A 25 2.12 -4.25 17.57
N GLY A 26 2.86 -3.24 17.12
CA GLY A 26 3.45 -2.20 17.96
C GLY A 26 2.72 -0.85 17.93
N LEU A 27 1.71 -0.69 17.08
CA LEU A 27 0.97 0.56 16.94
C LEU A 27 -0.17 0.62 17.95
N ARG A 28 -0.46 1.81 18.47
CA ARG A 28 -1.62 2.01 19.34
C ARG A 28 -2.92 1.79 18.55
N PRO A 29 -4.03 1.42 19.21
CA PRO A 29 -5.32 1.39 18.53
C PRO A 29 -5.59 2.76 17.89
N ARG A 30 -5.74 2.80 16.56
CA ARG A 30 -5.97 4.01 15.73
C ARG A 30 -4.75 4.88 15.45
N GLU A 31 -3.55 4.40 15.74
CA GLU A 31 -2.30 5.05 15.30
C GLU A 31 -1.99 4.62 13.86
N ASP A 32 -1.95 5.60 12.96
CA ASP A 32 -1.55 5.35 11.58
C ASP A 32 -0.03 5.17 11.52
N CYS A 33 0.42 4.25 10.67
CA CYS A 33 1.84 4.01 10.50
C CYS A 33 2.47 5.24 9.83
N PRO A 34 3.48 5.88 10.44
CA PRO A 34 4.08 7.08 9.85
C PRO A 34 4.64 6.84 8.45
N GLN A 35 5.03 5.60 8.15
CA GLN A 35 5.50 5.20 6.83
C GLN A 35 4.37 5.11 5.79
N CYS A 36 3.16 4.73 6.20
CA CYS A 36 1.98 4.74 5.34
C CYS A 36 1.50 6.18 5.09
N VAL A 37 1.49 7.02 6.12
CA VAL A 37 1.17 8.45 6.01
C VAL A 37 2.19 9.15 5.12
N ASP A 38 3.48 8.91 5.32
CA ASP A 38 4.56 9.45 4.49
C ASP A 38 4.40 9.04 3.03
N HIS A 39 4.12 7.78 2.75
CA HIS A 39 3.85 7.33 1.39
C HIS A 39 2.56 7.93 0.77
N MET A 40 1.58 8.32 1.59
CA MET A 40 0.37 8.99 1.13
C MET A 40 0.62 10.48 0.81
N ASP A 41 1.47 11.14 1.61
CA ASP A 41 1.77 12.57 1.51
C ASP A 41 2.90 12.87 0.50
N ASN A 42 4.03 12.17 0.62
CA ASN A 42 5.20 12.30 -0.25
C ASN A 42 5.12 11.45 -1.53
N GLY A 43 4.19 10.50 -1.58
CA GLY A 43 4.01 9.57 -2.69
C GLY A 43 4.93 8.35 -2.59
N CYS A 44 4.40 7.17 -2.91
CA CYS A 44 5.20 5.94 -2.94
C CYS A 44 6.05 5.87 -4.23
N PRO A 45 7.36 5.57 -4.13
CA PRO A 45 8.26 5.48 -5.29
C PRO A 45 7.93 4.30 -6.22
N TYR A 46 7.21 3.30 -5.71
CA TYR A 46 6.80 2.13 -6.47
C TYR A 46 5.30 1.89 -6.32
N ILE A 47 4.54 2.46 -7.25
CA ILE A 47 3.12 2.16 -7.43
C ILE A 47 2.96 1.11 -8.52
N VAL A 48 2.07 0.14 -8.33
CA VAL A 48 1.75 -0.81 -9.40
C VAL A 48 1.21 -0.01 -10.58
N PRO A 49 1.85 -0.07 -11.76
CA PRO A 49 1.39 0.70 -12.91
C PRO A 49 -0.04 0.30 -13.23
N LYS A 50 -0.96 1.28 -13.28
CA LYS A 50 -2.28 1.04 -13.86
C LYS A 50 -2.05 0.63 -15.31
N LYS A 51 -2.64 -0.50 -15.74
CA LYS A 51 -2.65 -0.85 -17.16
C LYS A 51 -3.12 0.38 -17.91
N PRO A 52 -2.31 0.96 -18.82
CA PRO A 52 -2.77 2.08 -19.60
C PRO A 52 -3.99 1.57 -20.36
N SER A 53 -5.14 2.19 -20.11
CA SER A 53 -6.35 1.96 -20.87
C SER A 53 -6.05 2.35 -22.31
N ARG A 54 -5.56 1.39 -23.09
CA ARG A 54 -5.41 1.50 -24.54
C ARG A 54 -6.81 1.45 -25.14
N TRP A 55 -7.46 2.59 -25.14
CA TRP A 55 -8.56 2.88 -26.04
C TRP A 55 -8.00 3.90 -27.04
N TRP A 56 -7.48 3.36 -28.15
CA TRP A 56 -7.25 4.05 -29.42
C TRP A 56 -8.36 3.61 -30.37
#